data_AF-A0A7Y3CVU1-F1
#
_entry.id   AF-A0A7Y3CVU1-F1
#
_cell.length_a   1.000
_cell.length_b   1.000
_cell.length_c   1.000
_cell.angle_alpha   90.00
_cell.angle_beta   90.00
_cell.angle_gamma   90.00
#
_symmetry.space_group_name_H-M   'P 1'
#
loop_
_entity.id
_entity.type
_entity.pdbx_description
1 polymer ?
#
loop_
_entity_poly.entity_id
_entity_poly.type
_entity_poly.pdbx_seq_one_letter_code
_entity_poly.pdbx_strand_id
1 'polypeptide(L)' 'SKTKGHLFFTTSHFDGYPAVLVRASHLDELDRVTLVEVIADAWLSRSSKRVADRLAENPIWPRII' A
#
# COMPACT_ATOMS: atom_id res chain seq x y z
N SER A 1 13.07 13.15 10.15
CA SER A 1 12.07 12.14 9.78
C SER A 1 10.70 12.76 10.00
N LYS A 2 9.99 13.19 8.95
CA LYS A 2 8.60 13.66 9.09
C LYS A 2 7.74 12.47 9.52
N THR A 3 6.94 12.65 10.56
CA THR A 3 6.16 11.59 11.20
C THR A 3 5.14 11.01 10.19
N LYS A 4 5.32 9.76 9.76
CA LYS A 4 4.58 9.11 8.66
C LYS A 4 3.05 9.02 8.88
N GLY A 5 2.56 9.17 10.12
CA GLY A 5 1.16 8.98 10.48
C GLY A 5 0.17 10.01 9.91
N HIS A 6 0.63 11.14 9.37
CA HIS A 6 -0.27 12.17 8.82
C HIS A 6 -0.66 11.95 7.35
N LEU A 7 0.01 11.02 6.64
CA LEU A 7 -0.20 10.80 5.21
C LEU A 7 -1.46 9.96 4.92
N PHE A 8 -1.75 9.02 5.82
CA PHE A 8 -2.91 8.15 5.71
C PHE A 8 -4.05 8.65 6.58
N PHE A 9 -5.27 8.49 6.11
CA PHE A 9 -6.47 8.89 6.85
C PHE A 9 -7.62 7.91 6.64
N THR A 10 -8.65 8.03 7.48
CA THR A 10 -9.91 7.29 7.37
C THR A 10 -11.08 8.26 7.29
N THR A 11 -12.22 7.79 6.78
CA THR A 11 -13.48 8.56 6.78
C THR A 11 -14.64 7.57 6.77
N SER A 12 -15.75 7.95 7.39
CA SER A 12 -16.90 7.06 7.64
C SER A 12 -17.50 6.45 6.37
N HIS A 13 -17.34 7.12 5.23
CA HIS A 13 -17.77 6.60 3.93
C HIS A 13 -17.09 5.26 3.55
N PHE A 14 -15.88 5.01 4.03
CA PHE A 14 -15.09 3.82 3.74
C PHE A 14 -15.07 2.81 4.90
N ASP A 15 -15.91 3.00 5.92
CA ASP A 15 -16.01 2.06 7.02
C ASP A 15 -16.44 0.67 6.50
N GLY A 16 -15.72 -0.38 6.91
CA GLY A 16 -15.94 -1.75 6.44
C GLY A 16 -15.27 -2.09 5.10
N TYR A 17 -14.63 -1.13 4.44
CA TYR A 17 -13.80 -1.38 3.26
C TYR A 17 -12.31 -1.49 3.63
N PRO A 18 -11.59 -2.53 3.14
CA PRO A 18 -10.14 -2.63 3.33
C PRO A 18 -9.44 -1.69 2.35
N ALA A 19 -9.54 -0.39 2.60
CA ALA A 19 -8.96 0.67 1.79
C ALA A 19 -8.04 1.56 2.64
N VAL A 20 -6.90 1.95 2.07
CA VAL A 20 -5.99 2.95 2.64
C VAL A 20 -6.16 4.23 1.83
N LEU A 21 -6.42 5.35 2.52
CA LEU A 21 -6.64 6.64 1.87
C LEU A 21 -5.43 7.54 2.07
N VAL A 22 -5.05 8.24 1.01
CA VAL A 22 -4.00 9.26 1.00
C VAL A 22 -4.49 10.48 0.22
N ARG A 23 -4.09 11.67 0.63
CA ARG A 23 -4.38 12.89 -0.15
C ARG A 23 -3.36 12.99 -1.27
N ALA A 24 -3.82 13.14 -2.51
CA ALA A 24 -2.95 13.25 -3.67
C ALA A 24 -1.90 14.37 -3.53
N SER A 25 -2.23 15.45 -2.81
CA SER A 25 -1.35 16.58 -2.52
C SER A 25 -0.16 16.26 -1.61
N HIS A 26 -0.14 15.10 -0.94
CA HIS A 26 0.96 14.67 -0.07
C HIS A 26 1.69 13.44 -0.64
N LEU A 27 1.42 13.05 -1.88
CA LEU A 27 2.09 11.91 -2.52
C LEU A 27 3.59 12.18 -2.76
N ASP A 28 3.99 13.44 -2.87
CA ASP A 28 5.39 13.88 -2.95
C ASP A 28 6.15 13.69 -1.63
N GLU A 29 5.43 13.57 -0.50
CA GLU A 29 6.00 13.26 0.80
C GLU A 29 6.22 11.75 1.03
N LEU A 30 5.68 10.91 0.13
CA LEU A 30 5.88 9.46 0.14
C LEU A 30 7.14 9.09 -0.64
N ASP A 31 8.08 8.44 0.05
CA ASP A 31 9.17 7.78 -0.65
C ASP A 31 8.66 6.59 -1.47
N ARG A 32 9.37 6.29 -2.55
CA ARG A 32 9.00 5.26 -3.52
C ARG A 32 8.92 3.87 -2.93
N VAL A 33 9.75 3.59 -1.91
CA VAL A 33 9.79 2.28 -1.24
C VAL A 33 8.52 2.08 -0.44
N THR A 34 8.14 3.07 0.37
CA THR A 34 6.92 3.08 1.17
C THR A 34 5.68 2.98 0.28
N LEU A 35 5.65 3.69 -0.86
CA LEU A 35 4.54 3.57 -1.81
C LEU A 35 4.41 2.14 -2.36
N VAL A 36 5.54 1.50 -2.68
CA VAL A 36 5.56 0.10 -3.15
C VAL A 36 5.07 -0.85 -2.08
N GLU A 37 5.53 -0.71 -0.83
CA GLU A 37 5.10 -1.53 0.31
C GLU A 37 3.58 -1.43 0.51
N VAL A 38 3.03 -0.22 0.54
CA VAL A 38 1.59 0.01 0.75
C VAL A 38 0.76 -0.60 -0.38
N ILE A 39 1.18 -0.44 -1.64
CA ILE A 39 0.48 -1.01 -2.79
C ILE A 39 0.57 -2.55 -2.76
N ALA A 40 1.73 -3.10 -2.41
CA ALA A 40 1.93 -4.55 -2.33
C ALA A 40 1.02 -5.18 -1.26
N ASP A 41 1.00 -4.60 -0.06
CA ASP A 41 0.16 -5.07 1.04
C ASP A 41 -1.32 -4.97 0.70
N ALA A 42 -1.74 -3.85 0.10
CA ALA A 42 -3.11 -3.67 -0.36
C ALA A 42 -3.50 -4.72 -1.40
N TRP A 43 -2.63 -5.03 -2.36
CA TRP A 43 -2.92 -6.01 -3.39
C TRP A 43 -2.95 -7.44 -2.83
N LEU A 44 -2.01 -7.79 -1.93
CA LEU A 44 -2.01 -9.08 -1.24
C LEU A 44 -3.30 -9.28 -0.44
N SER A 45 -3.77 -8.25 0.28
CA SER A 45 -5.01 -8.30 1.07
C SER A 45 -6.27 -8.60 0.24
N ARG A 46 -6.24 -8.33 -1.06
CA ARG A 46 -7.35 -8.54 -2.00
C ARG A 46 -7.16 -9.75 -2.90
N SER A 47 -5.97 -10.33 -2.93
CA SER A 47 -5.62 -11.41 -3.84
C SER A 47 -6.10 -12.78 -3.31
N SER A 48 -6.47 -13.68 -4.23
CA SER A 48 -6.75 -15.07 -3.85
C SER A 48 -5.50 -15.73 -3.28
N LYS A 49 -5.65 -16.73 -2.39
CA LYS A 49 -4.52 -17.44 -1.75
C LYS A 49 -3.44 -17.89 -2.75
N ARG A 50 -3.84 -18.41 -3.92
CA ARG A 50 -2.91 -18.85 -4.96
C ARG A 50 -2.08 -17.71 -5.57
N VAL A 51 -2.67 -16.54 -5.69
CA VAL A 51 -2.00 -15.35 -6.21
C VAL A 51 -1.06 -14.79 -5.13
N ALA A 52 -1.53 -14.70 -3.88
CA ALA A 52 -0.70 -14.29 -2.74
C ALA A 52 0.54 -15.19 -2.59
N ASP A 53 0.36 -16.51 -2.58
CA ASP A 53 1.46 -17.48 -2.41
C ASP A 53 2.48 -17.33 -3.56
N ARG A 54 2.02 -17.21 -4.81
CA ARG A 54 2.91 -17.00 -5.98
C ARG A 54 3.74 -15.72 -5.90
N LEU A 55 3.21 -14.67 -5.29
CA LEU A 55 3.89 -13.38 -5.15
C LEU A 55 4.83 -13.36 -3.96
N ALA A 56 4.47 -14.05 -2.88
CA ALA A 56 5.35 -14.24 -1.73
C ALA A 56 6.58 -15.08 -2.11
N GLU A 57 6.41 -16.09 -2.98
CA GLU A 57 7.49 -16.94 -3.49
C GLU A 57 8.38 -16.26 -4.52
N ASN A 58 7.84 -15.29 -5.28
CA ASN A 58 8.60 -14.52 -6.26
C ASN A 58 8.19 -13.04 -6.20
N PRO A 59 8.73 -12.28 -5.24
CA PRO A 59 8.50 -10.84 -5.18
C PRO A 59 9.30 -10.22 -6.33
N ILE A 60 8.66 -10.10 -7.49
CA ILE A 60 9.19 -9.35 -8.65
C ILE A 60 9.33 -7.84 -8.32
N TRP A 61 9.03 -7.44 -7.08
CA TRP A 61 9.16 -6.11 -6.49
C TRP A 61 9.99 -6.20 -5.20
N PRO A 62 11.06 -5.39 -4.97
CA PRO A 62 11.62 -4.31 -5.78
C PRO A 62 12.96 -4.72 -6.41
N ARG A 63 12.93 -5.34 -7.59
CA ARG A 63 14.16 -5.60 -8.38
C ARG A 63 14.28 -4.75 -9.65
N ILE A 64 13.30 -3.88 -9.93
CA ILE A 64 13.23 -3.06 -11.16
C ILE A 64 12.86 -1.60 -10.84
N ILE A 65 13.41 -1.03 -9.76
CA ILE A 65 13.37 0.42 -9.56
C ILE A 65 14.72 0.94 -9.10
#